data_AF-R0LKD1-F1
#
_entry.id   AF-R0LKD1-F1
#
_cell.length_a   1.000
_cell.length_b   1.000
_cell.length_c   1.000
_cell.angle_alpha   90.00
_cell.angle_beta   90.00
_cell.angle_gamma   90.00
#
_symmetry.space_group_name_H-M   'P 1'
#
loop_
_entity.id
_entity.type
_entity.pdbx_description
1 polymer ?
#
loop_
_entity_poly.entity_id
_entity_poly.type
_entity_poly.pdbx_seq_one_letter_code
_entity_poly.pdbx_strand_id
1 'polypeptide(L)' 'LNLVLLVFQNLINTLFTTPHEPYITVDDSLWPPYVELLLRCGVALRHPEDPNRIRLEAFHQ' A
#
# COMPACT_ATOMS: atom_id res chain seq x y z
N LEU A 1 -15.87 5.67 8.77
CA LEU A 1 -14.80 5.63 9.80
C LEU A 1 -13.78 4.48 9.62
N ASN A 2 -13.77 3.69 8.53
CA ASN A 2 -12.93 2.47 8.48
C ASN A 2 -12.19 2.19 7.15
N LEU A 3 -12.21 3.12 6.19
CA LEU A 3 -11.62 2.87 4.86
C LEU A 3 -10.08 2.98 4.84
N VAL A 4 -9.48 3.86 5.65
CA VAL A 4 -8.00 3.92 5.82
C VAL A 4 -7.46 2.59 6.34
N LEU A 5 -8.13 2.02 7.35
CA LEU A 5 -7.72 0.75 7.95
C LEU A 5 -7.77 -0.39 6.94
N LEU A 6 -8.69 -0.34 5.97
CA LEU A 6 -8.77 -1.34 4.90
C LEU A 6 -7.55 -1.31 3.97
N VAL A 7 -7.10 -0.12 3.54
CA VAL A 7 -5.90 0.01 2.69
C VAL A 7 -4.67 -0.53 3.41
N PHE A 8 -4.52 -0.16 4.69
CA PHE A 8 -3.39 -0.61 5.51
C PHE A 8 -3.44 -2.13 5.77
N GLN A 9 -4.63 -2.67 6.07
CA GLN A 9 -4.84 -4.11 6.24
C GLN A 9 -4.46 -4.89 4.99
N ASN A 10 -4.84 -4.40 3.80
CA ASN A 10 -4.47 -5.03 2.53
C ASN A 10 -2.95 -5.05 2.33
N LEU A 11 -2.27 -3.93 2.59
CA LEU A 11 -0.81 -3.84 2.51
C LEU A 11 -0.12 -4.84 3.44
N ILE A 12 -0.59 -4.97 4.69
CA ILE A 12 -0.06 -5.94 5.65
C ILE A 12 -0.32 -7.37 5.16
N ASN A 13 -1.54 -7.67 4.71
CA ASN A 13 -1.89 -9.02 4.25
C ASN A 13 -1.00 -9.46 3.09
N THR A 14 -0.81 -8.58 2.10
CA THR A 14 0.03 -8.85 0.91
C THR A 14 1.50 -9.10 1.28
N LEU A 15 2.01 -8.47 2.35
CA LEU A 15 3.35 -8.77 2.87
C LEU A 15 3.47 -10.24 3.34
N PHE A 16 2.45 -10.75 4.02
CA PHE A 16 2.46 -12.12 4.56
C PHE A 16 2.08 -13.18 3.53
N THR A 17 1.18 -12.88 2.60
CA THR A 17 0.68 -13.85 1.61
C THR A 17 1.56 -13.92 0.37
N THR A 18 2.15 -12.80 -0.06
CA THR A 18 2.98 -12.69 -1.28
C THR A 18 4.27 -11.91 -1.00
N PRO A 19 5.17 -12.42 -0.14
CA PRO A 19 6.36 -11.69 0.32
C PRO A 19 7.36 -11.33 -0.80
N HIS A 20 7.40 -12.12 -1.89
CA HIS A 20 8.29 -11.86 -3.04
C HIS A 20 7.75 -10.78 -3.98
N GLU A 21 6.46 -10.47 -3.89
CA GLU A 21 5.81 -9.44 -4.71
C GLU A 21 4.78 -8.68 -3.84
N PRO A 22 5.23 -7.88 -2.86
CA PRO A 22 4.36 -7.32 -1.81
C PRO A 22 3.60 -6.07 -2.28
N TYR A 23 3.16 -6.04 -3.54
CA TYR A 23 2.49 -4.90 -4.15
C TYR A 23 0.99 -5.16 -4.30
N ILE A 24 0.19 -4.14 -3.98
CA ILE A 24 -1.23 -4.08 -4.32
C ILE A 24 -1.47 -3.08 -5.43
N THR A 25 -2.50 -3.32 -6.23
CA THR A 25 -2.96 -2.38 -7.25
C THR A 25 -3.85 -1.32 -6.61
N VAL A 26 -3.63 -0.07 -6.98
CA VAL A 26 -4.48 1.07 -6.67
C VAL A 26 -5.54 1.15 -7.75
N ASP A 27 -6.72 0.63 -7.43
CA ASP A 27 -7.91 0.70 -8.29
C ASP A 27 -9.01 1.57 -7.65
N ASP A 28 -10.15 1.69 -8.32
CA ASP A 28 -11.28 2.54 -7.93
C ASP A 28 -11.89 2.16 -6.56
N SER A 29 -11.57 0.98 -6.00
CA SER A 29 -11.97 0.59 -4.65
C SER A 29 -11.16 1.28 -3.55
N LEU A 30 -9.96 1.78 -3.87
CA LEU A 30 -9.09 2.48 -2.93
C LEU A 30 -9.32 3.98 -3.04
N TRP A 31 -9.79 4.61 -1.96
CA TRP A 31 -10.04 6.04 -1.98
C TRP A 31 -8.71 6.82 -2.11
N PRO A 32 -8.52 7.63 -3.16
CA PRO A 32 -7.24 8.29 -3.44
C PRO A 32 -6.64 9.08 -2.28
N PRO A 33 -7.42 9.81 -1.45
CA PRO A 33 -6.87 10.55 -0.31
C PRO A 33 -6.16 9.66 0.72
N TYR A 34 -6.60 8.41 0.89
CA TYR A 34 -5.99 7.49 1.86
C TYR A 34 -4.71 6.88 1.35
N VAL A 35 -4.69 6.53 0.07
CA VAL A 35 -3.46 6.09 -0.61
C VAL A 35 -2.41 7.19 -0.54
N GLU A 36 -2.80 8.43 -0.89
CA GLU A 36 -1.91 9.58 -0.87
C GLU A 36 -1.39 9.93 0.53
N LEU A 37 -2.24 9.81 1.57
CA LEU A 37 -1.82 9.99 2.96
C LEU A 37 -0.72 8.99 3.33
N LEU A 38 -0.90 7.71 3.04
CA LEU A 38 0.07 6.65 3.35
C LEU A 38 1.39 6.85 2.61
N LEU A 39 1.34 7.28 1.34
CA LEU A 39 2.51 7.61 0.54
C LEU A 39 3.27 8.82 1.11
N ARG A 40 2.58 9.92 1.43
CA ARG A 40 3.20 11.14 1.98
C ARG A 40 3.81 10.94 3.36
N CYS A 41 3.23 10.06 4.17
CA CYS A 41 3.77 9.68 5.47
C CYS A 41 4.95 8.69 5.37
N GLY A 42 5.30 8.19 4.18
CA GLY A 42 6.35 7.19 4.01
C GLY A 42 5.98 5.80 4.55
N VAL A 43 4.69 5.52 4.74
CA VAL A 43 4.21 4.20 5.20
C VAL A 43 4.10 3.22 4.03
N ALA A 44 3.76 3.73 2.85
CA ALA A 44 3.73 2.99 1.61
C ALA A 44 4.65 3.64 0.57
N LEU A 45 5.11 2.84 -0.37
CA LEU A 45 5.93 3.25 -1.51
C LEU A 45 5.24 2.87 -2.82
N ARG A 46 5.35 3.73 -3.84
CA ARG A 46 4.95 3.37 -5.21
C ARG A 46 5.96 2.44 -5.86
N HIS A 47 5.49 1.55 -6.73
CA HIS A 47 6.37 0.75 -7.58
C HIS A 47 7.14 1.70 -8.52
N PRO A 48 8.45 1.47 -8.74
CA PRO A 48 9.29 2.37 -9.54
C PRO A 48 8.84 2.46 -11.01
N GLU A 49 8.28 1.38 -11.54
CA GLU A 49 7.89 1.27 -12.95
C GLU A 49 6.36 1.29 -13.17
N ASP A 50 5.56 1.18 -12.10
CA ASP A 50 4.10 1.14 -12.20
C ASP A 50 3.47 2.05 -11.13
N PRO A 51 3.04 3.26 -11.50
CA PRO A 51 2.49 4.20 -10.53
C PRO A 51 1.20 3.69 -9.89
N ASN A 52 0.50 2.73 -10.48
CA ASN A 52 -0.73 2.17 -9.95
C ASN A 52 -0.46 1.05 -8.94
N ARG A 53 0.80 0.73 -8.63
CA ARG A 53 1.13 -0.29 -7.62
C ARG A 53 1.81 0.35 -6.42
N ILE A 54 1.40 -0.08 -5.23
CA ILE A 54 2.00 0.36 -3.97
C ILE A 54 2.34 -0.84 -3.08
N ARG A 55 3.37 -0.70 -2.25
CA ARG A 55 3.74 -1.68 -1.22
C ARG A 55 3.97 -1.00 0.12
N LEU A 56 3.94 -1.78 1.19
CA LEU A 56 4.37 -1.30 2.51
C LEU A 56 5.87 -0.98 2.50
N GLU A 57 6.27 0.06 3.24
CA GLU A 57 7.68 0.34 3.52
C GLU A 57 8.29 -0.79 4.37
N ALA A 58 9.54 -1.12 4.08
CA ALA A 58 10.31 -2.08 4.84
C ALA A 58 10.99 -1.37 6.02
N PHE A 59 10.38 -1.44 7.21
CA PHE A 59 10.91 -0.78 8.41
C PHE A 59 12.03 -1.56 9.12
N HIS A 60 12.34 -2.78 8.66
CA HIS A 60 13.44 -3.57 9.20
C HIS A 60 14.78 -2.99 8.72
N GLN A 61 15.53 -2.41 9.66
CA GLN A 61 16.98 -2.19 9.56
C GLN A 61 17.73 -3.41 10.10
#